data_AF-A0A0X8XB92-F1
#
_entry.id   AF-A0A0X8XB92-F1
#
_cell.length_a   1.000
_cell.length_b   1.000
_cell.length_c   1.000
_cell.angle_alpha   90.00
_cell.angle_beta   90.00
_cell.angle_gamma   90.00
#
_symmetry.space_group_name_H-M   'P 1'
#
loop_
_entity.id
_entity.type
_entity.pdbx_description
1 polymer ?
#
loop_
_entity_poly.entity_id
_entity_poly.type
_entity_poly.pdbx_seq_one_letter_code
_entity_poly.pdbx_strand_id
1 'polypeptide(L)'
;MKDRFTVTISDFRGAKHYSLHQIVKRFALAVLFLVLTIVLGGAGAIYGLNMQIEELNTIRADKAHLAKQIEQRNNELRNILSQREQEINRMDLELSHIESLVGLEPSPETDRHERLDTASQTALEKALMLRTIPNGWPLKEETRITSGYGWRNHPVTGERSFHAAVDMRAPVGRKVTATADGVVNYAAKHRGSGLGNLVILDHDFGFRTHYAHLSEFKVEQGEFVEKGEVIALSGATGNVNGPHLHYEIWHLQRKLNPEPFLDWSLSNYDELFEKEGRVKWESLAKGISQRAQVLERQLSAMGHDSSEN
;
A
#
# COMPACT_ATOMS: atom_id res chain seq x y z
N MET A 1 -47.96 -82.71 -71.11
CA MET A 1 -48.39 -83.34 -69.84
C MET A 1 -47.81 -82.53 -68.69
N LYS A 2 -48.64 -82.06 -67.76
CA LYS A 2 -48.21 -81.49 -66.47
C LYS A 2 -48.97 -82.25 -65.40
N ASP A 3 -48.28 -83.12 -64.66
CA ASP A 3 -48.91 -83.90 -63.59
C ASP A 3 -49.38 -82.97 -62.48
N ARG A 4 -50.70 -82.98 -62.22
CA ARG A 4 -51.37 -82.14 -61.22
C ARG A 4 -51.89 -83.02 -60.09
N PHE A 5 -51.08 -83.16 -59.04
CA PHE A 5 -51.49 -83.81 -57.80
C PHE A 5 -52.51 -82.92 -57.05
N THR A 6 -53.61 -83.49 -56.58
CA THR A 6 -54.71 -82.77 -55.93
C THR A 6 -55.03 -83.46 -54.61
N VAL A 7 -55.04 -82.71 -53.51
CA VAL A 7 -55.33 -83.23 -52.17
C VAL A 7 -56.75 -82.78 -51.80
N THR A 8 -57.60 -83.74 -51.45
CA THR A 8 -59.00 -83.48 -51.08
C THR A 8 -59.15 -83.74 -49.59
N ILE A 9 -59.55 -82.72 -48.84
CA ILE A 9 -59.84 -82.83 -47.41
C ILE A 9 -61.35 -82.71 -47.26
N SER A 10 -61.99 -83.76 -46.72
CA SER A 10 -63.44 -83.85 -46.53
C SER A 10 -63.77 -83.83 -45.03
N ASP A 11 -64.66 -82.92 -44.64
CA ASP A 11 -65.23 -82.85 -43.30
C ASP A 11 -66.78 -82.84 -43.40
N PHE A 12 -67.50 -82.94 -42.28
CA PHE A 12 -68.98 -83.01 -42.22
C PHE A 12 -69.72 -81.81 -42.85
N ARG A 13 -68.99 -80.76 -43.27
CA ARG A 13 -69.51 -79.54 -43.91
C ARG A 13 -69.20 -79.43 -45.42
N GLY A 14 -68.58 -80.44 -46.04
CA GLY A 14 -68.32 -80.50 -47.49
C GLY A 14 -66.84 -80.73 -47.87
N ALA A 15 -66.61 -81.23 -49.09
CA ALA A 15 -65.27 -81.51 -49.62
C ALA A 15 -64.69 -80.30 -50.36
N LYS A 16 -63.49 -79.85 -49.96
CA LYS A 16 -62.74 -78.82 -50.68
C LYS A 16 -61.54 -79.47 -51.37
N HIS A 17 -61.44 -79.25 -52.69
CA HIS A 17 -60.34 -79.75 -53.51
C HIS A 17 -59.24 -78.68 -53.60
N TYR A 18 -58.03 -79.03 -53.20
CA TYR A 18 -56.87 -78.14 -53.32
C TYR A 18 -55.82 -78.79 -54.21
N SER A 19 -55.37 -78.10 -55.25
CA SER A 19 -54.21 -78.58 -56.01
C SER A 19 -52.97 -78.53 -55.10
N LEU A 20 -52.17 -79.60 -55.08
CA LEU A 20 -50.96 -79.72 -54.26
C LEU A 20 -50.04 -78.51 -54.48
N HIS A 21 -49.96 -78.04 -55.73
CA HIS A 21 -49.24 -76.83 -56.12
C HIS A 21 -49.74 -75.55 -55.42
N GLN A 22 -51.06 -75.40 -55.16
CA GLN A 22 -51.61 -74.25 -54.44
C GLN A 22 -51.31 -74.28 -52.93
N ILE A 23 -51.31 -75.46 -52.29
CA ILE A 23 -50.94 -75.60 -50.87
C ILE A 23 -49.46 -75.27 -50.68
N VAL A 24 -48.59 -75.87 -51.50
CA VAL A 24 -47.14 -75.61 -51.47
C VAL A 24 -46.84 -74.14 -51.71
N LYS A 25 -47.54 -73.48 -52.66
CA LYS A 25 -47.40 -72.04 -52.90
C LYS A 25 -47.82 -71.18 -51.71
N ARG A 26 -48.91 -71.51 -51.02
CA ARG A 26 -49.36 -70.79 -49.82
C ARG A 26 -48.41 -70.97 -48.64
N PHE A 27 -47.91 -72.20 -48.44
CA PHE A 27 -46.92 -72.48 -47.40
C PHE A 27 -45.60 -71.77 -47.69
N ALA A 28 -45.13 -71.81 -48.94
CA ALA A 28 -43.95 -71.08 -49.37
C ALA A 28 -44.11 -69.56 -49.17
N LEU A 29 -45.27 -68.99 -49.48
CA LEU A 29 -45.57 -67.57 -49.22
C LEU A 29 -45.60 -67.24 -47.71
N ALA A 30 -46.17 -68.11 -46.88
CA ALA A 30 -46.20 -67.91 -45.43
C ALA A 30 -44.79 -67.98 -44.82
N VAL A 31 -43.96 -68.92 -45.27
CA VAL A 31 -42.55 -69.02 -44.87
C VAL A 31 -41.78 -67.79 -45.36
N LEU A 32 -41.99 -67.35 -46.61
CA LEU A 32 -41.33 -66.16 -47.16
C LEU A 32 -41.74 -64.89 -46.41
N PHE A 33 -43.01 -64.78 -46.02
CA PHE A 33 -43.51 -63.68 -45.19
C PHE A 33 -42.90 -63.72 -43.78
N LEU A 34 -42.81 -64.90 -43.15
CA LEU A 34 -42.17 -65.08 -41.84
C LEU A 34 -40.67 -64.72 -41.89
N VAL A 35 -39.97 -65.15 -42.94
CA VAL A 35 -38.56 -64.79 -43.15
C VAL A 35 -38.44 -63.28 -43.34
N LEU A 36 -39.32 -62.67 -44.14
CA LEU A 36 -39.34 -61.23 -44.38
C LEU A 36 -39.60 -60.43 -43.09
N THR A 37 -40.53 -60.86 -42.24
CA THR A 37 -40.82 -60.17 -40.97
C THR A 37 -39.67 -60.29 -39.97
N ILE A 38 -39.01 -61.46 -39.88
CA ILE A 38 -37.81 -61.63 -39.06
C ILE A 38 -36.67 -60.75 -39.56
N VAL A 39 -36.46 -60.70 -40.88
CA VAL A 39 -35.42 -59.86 -41.49
C VAL A 39 -35.70 -58.37 -41.26
N LEU A 40 -36.95 -57.92 -41.45
CA LEU A 40 -37.34 -56.53 -41.20
C LEU A 40 -37.26 -56.16 -39.72
N GLY A 41 -37.69 -57.05 -38.81
CA GLY A 41 -37.58 -56.85 -37.37
C GLY A 41 -36.12 -56.80 -36.90
N GLY A 42 -35.28 -57.69 -37.43
CA GLY A 42 -33.84 -57.68 -37.18
C GLY A 42 -33.16 -56.41 -37.71
N ALA A 43 -33.50 -55.98 -38.92
CA ALA A 43 -33.00 -54.73 -39.50
C ALA A 43 -33.41 -53.49 -38.67
N GLY A 44 -34.66 -53.44 -38.21
CA GLY A 44 -35.14 -52.37 -37.32
C GLY A 44 -34.44 -52.35 -35.96
N ALA A 45 -34.19 -53.52 -35.36
CA ALA A 45 -33.45 -53.64 -34.11
C ALA A 45 -31.99 -53.20 -34.27
N ILE A 46 -31.32 -53.61 -35.35
CA ILE A 46 -29.95 -53.19 -35.67
C ILE A 46 -29.91 -51.67 -35.87
N TYR A 47 -30.86 -51.11 -36.60
CA TYR A 47 -30.95 -49.66 -36.82
C TYR A 47 -31.10 -48.89 -35.49
N GLY A 48 -32.01 -49.34 -34.61
CA GLY A 48 -32.22 -48.71 -33.30
C GLY A 48 -30.99 -48.81 -32.38
N LEU A 49 -30.32 -49.96 -32.33
CA LEU A 49 -29.07 -50.14 -31.59
C LEU A 49 -27.95 -49.27 -32.15
N ASN A 50 -27.85 -49.14 -33.48
CA ASN A 50 -26.84 -48.29 -34.10
C ASN A 50 -27.03 -46.81 -33.73
N MET A 51 -28.29 -46.35 -33.67
CA MET A 51 -28.63 -44.98 -33.24
C MET A 51 -28.22 -44.71 -31.78
N GLN A 52 -28.47 -45.66 -30.87
CA GLN A 52 -28.03 -45.55 -29.46
C GLN A 52 -26.51 -45.54 -29.32
N ILE A 53 -25.80 -46.32 -30.15
CA ILE A 53 -24.33 -46.35 -30.16
C ILE A 53 -23.78 -44.99 -30.62
N GLU A 54 -24.38 -44.38 -31.65
CA GLU A 54 -23.99 -43.03 -32.09
C GLU A 54 -24.18 -41.99 -30.99
N GLU A 55 -25.34 -41.99 -30.31
CA GLU A 55 -25.61 -41.08 -29.18
C GLU A 55 -24.63 -41.31 -28.00
N LEU A 56 -24.33 -42.56 -27.65
CA LEU A 56 -23.33 -42.86 -26.62
C LEU A 56 -21.92 -42.37 -26.99
N ASN A 57 -21.56 -42.47 -28.27
CA ASN A 57 -20.26 -41.99 -28.76
C ASN A 57 -20.16 -40.47 -28.71
N THR A 58 -21.23 -39.73 -29.04
CA THR A 58 -21.24 -38.27 -28.94
C THR A 58 -21.13 -37.82 -27.47
N ILE A 59 -21.93 -38.39 -26.58
CA ILE A 59 -21.85 -38.11 -25.13
C ILE A 59 -20.45 -38.41 -24.59
N ARG A 60 -19.82 -39.51 -25.02
CA ARG A 60 -18.45 -39.85 -24.62
C ARG A 60 -17.43 -38.83 -25.10
N ALA A 61 -17.58 -38.35 -26.34
CA ALA A 61 -16.73 -37.29 -26.89
C ALA A 61 -16.90 -35.97 -26.13
N ASP A 62 -18.14 -35.58 -25.83
CA ASP A 62 -18.44 -34.37 -25.06
C ASP A 62 -17.89 -34.45 -23.64
N LYS A 63 -18.02 -35.60 -22.96
CA LYS A 63 -17.40 -35.83 -21.65
C LYS A 63 -15.88 -35.73 -21.70
N ALA A 64 -15.24 -36.26 -22.74
CA ALA A 64 -13.79 -36.16 -22.90
C ALA A 64 -13.36 -34.70 -23.16
N HIS A 65 -14.11 -33.96 -23.96
CA HIS A 65 -13.89 -32.54 -24.19
C HIS A 65 -14.04 -31.72 -22.91
N LEU A 66 -15.11 -31.95 -22.14
CA LEU A 66 -15.34 -31.27 -20.87
C LEU A 66 -14.24 -31.59 -19.84
N ALA A 67 -13.79 -32.84 -19.77
CA ALA A 67 -12.67 -33.23 -18.91
C ALA A 67 -11.39 -32.45 -19.25
N LYS A 68 -11.11 -32.27 -20.55
CA LYS A 68 -9.99 -31.47 -21.02
C LYS A 68 -10.15 -29.98 -20.66
N GLN A 69 -11.35 -29.41 -20.79
CA GLN A 69 -11.62 -28.03 -20.37
C GLN A 69 -11.42 -27.84 -18.86
N ILE A 70 -11.88 -28.79 -18.05
CA ILE A 70 -11.68 -28.78 -16.59
C ILE A 70 -10.18 -28.83 -16.26
N GLU A 71 -9.42 -29.69 -16.92
CA GLU A 71 -7.98 -29.78 -16.72
C GLU A 71 -7.26 -28.48 -17.09
N GLN A 72 -7.60 -27.89 -18.24
CA GLN A 72 -7.07 -26.59 -18.67
C GLN A 72 -7.38 -25.50 -17.64
N ARG A 73 -8.64 -25.41 -17.19
CA ARG A 73 -9.05 -24.40 -16.22
C ARG A 73 -8.38 -24.60 -14.86
N ASN A 74 -8.21 -25.84 -14.42
CA ASN A 74 -7.47 -26.16 -13.20
C ASN A 74 -6.01 -25.74 -13.29
N ASN A 75 -5.35 -25.97 -14.44
CA ASN A 75 -3.98 -25.55 -14.65
C ASN A 75 -3.85 -24.01 -14.67
N GLU A 76 -4.80 -23.32 -15.29
CA GLU A 76 -4.85 -21.86 -15.29
C GLU A 76 -5.04 -21.30 -13.88
N LEU A 77 -5.99 -21.85 -13.10
CA LEU A 77 -6.23 -21.45 -11.72
C LEU A 77 -4.99 -21.67 -10.84
N ARG A 78 -4.27 -22.79 -11.01
CA ARG A 78 -3.01 -23.04 -10.30
C ARG A 78 -1.95 -21.99 -10.62
N ASN A 79 -1.84 -21.60 -11.89
CA ASN A 79 -0.90 -20.56 -12.30
C ASN A 79 -1.26 -19.21 -11.66
N ILE A 80 -2.55 -18.84 -11.67
CA ILE A 80 -3.05 -17.61 -11.04
C ILE A 80 -2.77 -17.64 -9.54
N LEU A 81 -3.07 -18.74 -8.84
CA LEU A 81 -2.81 -18.88 -7.40
C LEU A 81 -1.32 -18.71 -7.09
N SER A 82 -0.45 -19.36 -7.87
CA SER A 82 1.01 -19.23 -7.69
C SER A 82 1.48 -17.79 -7.92
N GLN A 83 0.97 -17.09 -8.93
CA GLN A 83 1.29 -15.68 -9.16
C GLN A 83 0.81 -14.78 -8.03
N ARG A 84 -0.42 -14.98 -7.54
CA ARG A 84 -0.97 -14.22 -6.41
C ARG A 84 -0.21 -14.46 -5.12
N GLU A 85 0.24 -15.68 -4.87
CA GLU A 85 1.09 -16.03 -3.74
C GLU A 85 2.43 -15.29 -3.79
N GLN A 86 3.07 -15.23 -4.97
CA GLN A 86 4.31 -14.46 -5.16
C GLN A 86 4.10 -12.95 -4.94
N GLU A 87 3.00 -12.39 -5.45
CA GLU A 87 2.63 -10.99 -5.26
C GLU A 87 2.41 -10.66 -3.77
N ILE A 88 1.66 -11.52 -3.06
CA ILE A 88 1.43 -11.44 -1.61
C ILE A 88 2.76 -11.46 -0.85
N ASN A 89 3.65 -12.40 -1.16
CA ASN A 89 4.93 -12.52 -0.46
C ASN A 89 5.81 -11.29 -0.69
N ARG A 90 5.78 -10.71 -1.90
CA ARG A 90 6.49 -9.47 -2.19
C ARG A 90 5.93 -8.29 -1.39
N MET A 91 4.61 -8.14 -1.34
CA MET A 91 3.98 -7.08 -0.53
C MET A 91 4.33 -7.23 0.95
N ASP A 92 4.46 -8.45 1.45
CA ASP A 92 4.85 -8.71 2.84
C ASP A 92 6.29 -8.26 3.14
N LEU A 93 7.21 -8.51 2.21
CA LEU A 93 8.59 -8.00 2.28
C LEU A 93 8.63 -6.48 2.22
N GLU A 94 7.83 -5.87 1.35
CA GLU A 94 7.72 -4.40 1.25
C GLU A 94 7.17 -3.79 2.54
N LEU A 95 6.14 -4.38 3.14
CA LEU A 95 5.60 -3.95 4.43
C LEU A 95 6.61 -4.10 5.56
N SER A 96 7.34 -5.22 5.58
CA SER A 96 8.44 -5.44 6.54
C SER A 96 9.53 -4.39 6.43
N HIS A 97 9.83 -3.93 5.21
CA HIS A 97 10.78 -2.84 5.00
C HIS A 97 10.23 -1.51 5.54
N ILE A 98 8.96 -1.21 5.31
CA ILE A 98 8.31 0.00 5.86
C ILE A 98 8.33 -0.02 7.39
N GLU A 99 7.94 -1.14 8.01
CA GLU A 99 8.00 -1.36 9.47
C GLU A 99 9.40 -1.01 10.00
N SER A 100 10.45 -1.56 9.38
CA SER A 100 11.83 -1.26 9.74
C SER A 100 12.20 0.22 9.57
N LEU A 101 11.78 0.88 8.48
CA LEU A 101 12.02 2.30 8.25
C LEU A 101 11.37 3.19 9.32
N VAL A 102 10.20 2.80 9.82
CA VAL A 102 9.52 3.51 10.90
C VAL A 102 9.96 3.04 12.29
N GLY A 103 10.96 2.15 12.38
CA GLY A 103 11.52 1.65 13.64
C GLY A 103 10.63 0.64 14.38
N LEU A 104 9.75 -0.05 13.65
CA LEU A 104 9.01 -1.21 14.13
C LEU A 104 9.78 -2.50 13.80
N GLU A 105 9.63 -3.51 14.65
CA GLU A 105 10.13 -4.86 14.39
C GLU A 105 9.14 -5.58 13.45
N PRO A 106 9.60 -6.08 12.28
CA PRO A 106 8.71 -6.78 11.36
C PRO A 106 8.12 -8.04 11.99
N SER A 107 6.79 -8.21 11.86
CA SER A 107 6.07 -9.38 12.38
C SER A 107 5.29 -10.10 11.27
N PRO A 108 5.94 -10.95 10.46
CA PRO A 108 5.28 -11.66 9.35
C PRO A 108 4.14 -12.59 9.76
N GLU A 109 4.09 -12.97 11.04
CA GLU A 109 3.06 -13.85 11.59
C GLU A 109 1.75 -13.12 11.93
N THR A 110 1.80 -11.80 12.08
CA THR A 110 0.62 -10.95 12.37
C THR A 110 -0.19 -10.70 11.10
N ASP A 111 -1.49 -10.45 11.26
CA ASP A 111 -2.35 -10.07 10.13
C ASP A 111 -1.81 -8.85 9.38
N ARG A 112 -1.83 -8.90 8.06
CA ARG A 112 -1.26 -7.85 7.22
C ARG A 112 -1.98 -6.51 7.38
N HIS A 113 -3.29 -6.51 7.54
CA HIS A 113 -4.04 -5.26 7.72
C HIS A 113 -3.66 -4.61 9.04
N GLU A 114 -3.57 -5.39 10.12
CA GLU A 114 -3.13 -4.88 11.43
C GLU A 114 -1.70 -4.31 11.38
N ARG A 115 -0.78 -5.00 10.70
CA ARG A 115 0.59 -4.52 10.48
C ARG A 115 0.63 -3.21 9.69
N LEU A 116 -0.14 -3.14 8.60
CA LEU A 116 -0.23 -1.95 7.76
C LEU A 116 -0.80 -0.77 8.53
N ASP A 117 -1.86 -0.98 9.30
CA ASP A 117 -2.48 0.05 10.14
C ASP A 117 -1.48 0.56 11.18
N THR A 118 -0.80 -0.35 11.89
CA THR A 118 0.20 -0.01 12.91
C THR A 118 1.39 0.75 12.31
N ALA A 119 1.91 0.28 11.17
CA ALA A 119 3.00 0.93 10.46
C ALA A 119 2.59 2.33 9.98
N SER A 120 1.39 2.47 9.44
CA SER A 120 0.86 3.75 8.95
C SER A 120 0.65 4.76 10.07
N GLN A 121 0.07 4.32 11.20
CA GLN A 121 -0.11 5.15 12.40
C GLN A 121 1.24 5.61 12.94
N THR A 122 2.18 4.68 13.11
CA THR A 122 3.53 4.99 13.59
C THR A 122 4.25 5.96 12.65
N ALA A 123 4.16 5.74 11.33
CA ALA A 123 4.72 6.63 10.32
C ALA A 123 4.15 8.05 10.46
N LEU A 124 2.83 8.16 10.58
CA LEU A 124 2.13 9.44 10.71
C LEU A 124 2.53 10.17 11.99
N GLU A 125 2.57 9.48 13.13
CA GLU A 125 2.98 10.05 14.40
C GLU A 125 4.41 10.61 14.34
N LYS A 126 5.36 9.80 13.85
CA LYS A 126 6.77 10.22 13.69
C LYS A 126 6.90 11.37 12.70
N ALA A 127 6.17 11.33 11.58
CA ALA A 127 6.18 12.40 10.58
C ALA A 127 5.64 13.72 11.16
N LEU A 128 4.52 13.69 11.89
CA LEU A 128 3.98 14.88 12.56
C LEU A 128 4.97 15.43 13.59
N MET A 129 5.62 14.57 14.35
CA MET A 129 6.64 14.96 15.32
C MET A 129 7.83 15.67 14.65
N LEU A 130 8.35 15.10 13.56
CA LEU A 130 9.43 15.71 12.77
C LEU A 130 9.00 16.93 11.95
N ARG A 131 7.71 17.18 11.76
CA ARG A 131 7.20 18.42 11.16
C ARG A 131 7.01 19.53 12.18
N THR A 132 6.55 19.20 13.38
CA THR A 132 6.12 20.17 14.39
C THR A 132 7.19 20.55 15.40
N ILE A 133 8.18 19.70 15.63
CA ILE A 133 9.29 19.96 16.56
C ILE A 133 10.54 20.31 15.77
N PRO A 134 11.26 21.40 16.12
CA PRO A 134 12.48 21.80 15.43
C PRO A 134 13.47 20.65 15.28
N ASN A 135 13.86 20.33 14.04
CA ASN A 135 14.88 19.32 13.77
C ASN A 135 15.58 19.56 12.43
N GLY A 136 16.77 19.00 12.27
CA GLY A 136 17.58 19.23 11.08
C GLY A 136 18.33 20.57 11.13
N TRP A 137 19.23 20.74 10.18
CA TRP A 137 20.05 21.93 10.07
C TRP A 137 19.28 23.09 9.41
N PRO A 138 19.30 24.31 9.98
CA PRO A 138 18.69 25.50 9.37
C PRO A 138 19.50 26.05 8.18
N LEU A 139 20.67 25.48 7.90
CA LEU A 139 21.53 25.77 6.76
C LEU A 139 21.75 24.47 5.99
N LYS A 140 21.37 24.41 4.70
CA LYS A 140 21.50 23.18 3.90
C LYS A 140 22.93 22.87 3.44
N GLU A 141 23.81 23.88 3.42
CA GLU A 141 25.17 23.77 2.87
C GLU A 141 26.21 24.22 3.91
N GLU A 142 27.30 23.45 4.04
CA GLU A 142 28.44 23.71 4.93
C GLU A 142 28.06 23.92 6.39
N THR A 143 27.51 22.87 7.00
CA THR A 143 27.06 22.80 8.39
C THR A 143 28.22 22.65 9.36
N ARG A 144 28.95 23.74 9.61
CA ARG A 144 30.01 23.77 10.62
C ARG A 144 29.62 24.64 11.81
N ILE A 145 29.48 24.01 12.97
CA ILE A 145 29.40 24.70 14.26
C ILE A 145 30.76 25.33 14.55
N THR A 146 30.76 26.66 14.71
CA THR A 146 31.91 27.44 15.15
C THR A 146 31.90 27.72 16.63
N SER A 147 30.72 27.71 17.26
CA SER A 147 30.59 27.75 18.71
C SER A 147 29.37 26.93 19.16
N GLY A 148 29.60 25.97 20.03
CA GLY A 148 28.55 25.14 20.61
C GLY A 148 27.80 25.81 21.76
N TYR A 149 26.84 25.07 22.29
CA TYR A 149 26.07 25.43 23.48
C TYR A 149 26.88 25.18 24.76
N GLY A 150 26.86 26.12 25.71
CA GLY A 150 27.52 25.95 27.01
C GLY A 150 28.40 27.12 27.44
N TRP A 151 29.17 26.91 28.52
CA TRP A 151 30.07 27.93 29.08
C TRP A 151 31.28 28.17 28.18
N ARG A 152 31.49 29.42 27.77
CA ARG A 152 32.65 29.85 26.98
C ARG A 152 33.10 31.26 27.36
N ASN A 153 34.30 31.64 26.92
CA ASN A 153 34.69 33.06 26.95
C ASN A 153 33.95 33.79 25.83
N HIS A 154 33.29 34.89 26.17
CA HIS A 154 32.52 35.69 25.24
C HIS A 154 33.47 36.27 24.19
N PRO A 155 33.18 36.12 22.89
CA PRO A 155 34.13 36.44 21.82
C PRO A 155 34.42 37.95 21.68
N VAL A 156 33.52 38.80 22.20
CA VAL A 156 33.68 40.27 22.19
C VAL A 156 34.22 40.82 23.51
N THR A 157 33.65 40.42 24.66
CA THR A 157 34.01 40.98 25.97
C THR A 157 35.13 40.22 26.68
N GLY A 158 35.45 38.99 26.27
CA GLY A 158 36.45 38.13 26.90
C GLY A 158 36.00 37.47 28.22
N GLU A 159 34.83 37.84 28.75
CA GLU A 159 34.31 37.32 30.01
C GLU A 159 33.69 35.93 29.86
N ARG A 160 33.71 35.13 30.93
CA ARG A 160 33.05 33.82 30.93
C ARG A 160 31.53 34.01 30.91
N SER A 161 30.88 33.54 29.85
CA SER A 161 29.43 33.64 29.64
C SER A 161 28.85 32.30 29.19
N PHE A 162 27.57 32.08 29.45
CA PHE A 162 26.87 30.90 29.00
C PHE A 162 26.25 31.16 27.62
N HIS A 163 26.65 30.39 26.63
CA HIS A 163 26.12 30.45 25.29
C HIS A 163 24.95 29.50 25.12
N ALA A 164 23.74 30.05 25.12
CA ALA A 164 22.51 29.26 25.05
C ALA A 164 22.00 29.07 23.61
N ALA A 165 22.94 28.87 22.68
CA ALA A 165 22.70 28.80 21.24
C ALA A 165 23.82 27.98 20.56
N VAL A 166 23.68 27.78 19.26
CA VAL A 166 24.74 27.26 18.38
C VAL A 166 25.04 28.31 17.30
N ASP A 167 26.32 28.63 17.15
CA ASP A 167 26.80 29.53 16.09
C ASP A 167 27.33 28.69 14.93
N MET A 168 26.71 28.83 13.76
CA MET A 168 27.07 28.14 12.53
C MET A 168 27.72 29.08 11.53
N ARG A 169 28.90 28.72 11.01
CA ARG A 169 29.57 29.54 10.01
C ARG A 169 28.71 29.66 8.76
N ALA A 170 28.41 30.89 8.36
CA ALA A 170 27.60 31.18 7.18
C ALA A 170 28.04 32.51 6.57
N PRO A 171 28.55 32.52 5.31
CA PRO A 171 28.75 33.76 4.58
C PRO A 171 27.47 34.58 4.52
N VAL A 172 27.58 35.90 4.37
CA VAL A 172 26.42 36.77 4.18
C VAL A 172 25.65 36.34 2.93
N GLY A 173 24.32 36.27 3.03
CA GLY A 173 23.44 35.91 1.90
C GLY A 173 23.12 34.42 1.78
N ARG A 174 23.63 33.54 2.66
CA ARG A 174 23.27 32.12 2.64
C ARG A 174 21.83 31.93 3.12
N LYS A 175 21.07 31.07 2.44
CA LYS A 175 19.67 30.78 2.77
C LYS A 175 19.57 30.14 4.15
N VAL A 176 18.70 30.69 4.99
CA VAL A 176 18.32 30.16 6.30
C VAL A 176 16.90 29.61 6.19
N THR A 177 16.70 28.37 6.61
CA THR A 177 15.41 27.67 6.50
C THR A 177 14.78 27.36 7.85
N ALA A 178 13.44 27.34 7.90
CA ALA A 178 12.70 26.91 9.08
C ALA A 178 12.98 25.44 9.41
N THR A 179 13.24 25.12 10.67
CA THR A 179 13.53 23.75 11.13
C THR A 179 12.28 22.95 11.51
N ALA A 180 11.11 23.57 11.52
CA ALA A 180 9.80 22.97 11.73
C ALA A 180 8.70 23.90 11.18
N ASP A 181 7.52 23.34 10.95
CA ASP A 181 6.30 24.11 10.63
C ASP A 181 6.02 25.10 11.77
N GLY A 182 5.54 26.30 11.44
CA GLY A 182 5.26 27.30 12.46
C GLY A 182 4.71 28.61 11.92
N VAL A 183 4.65 29.60 12.80
CA VAL A 183 4.22 30.96 12.49
C VAL A 183 5.31 31.95 12.87
N VAL A 184 5.52 32.97 12.05
CA VAL A 184 6.49 34.02 12.29
C VAL A 184 6.01 34.93 13.42
N ASN A 185 6.56 34.73 14.61
CA ASN A 185 6.26 35.55 15.78
C ASN A 185 6.91 36.94 15.68
N TYR A 186 8.11 37.01 15.10
CA TYR A 186 8.90 38.23 15.00
C TYR A 186 9.82 38.17 13.78
N ALA A 187 9.90 39.25 13.00
CA ALA A 187 10.85 39.42 11.90
C ALA A 187 11.25 40.89 11.80
N ALA A 188 12.26 41.29 12.59
CA ALA A 188 12.71 42.69 12.62
C ALA A 188 14.11 42.83 13.24
N LYS A 189 14.63 44.06 13.25
CA LYS A 189 15.88 44.40 13.93
C LYS A 189 15.67 44.44 15.45
N HIS A 190 16.27 43.49 16.15
CA HIS A 190 16.21 43.39 17.60
C HIS A 190 17.29 44.29 18.26
N ARG A 191 16.88 45.51 18.63
CA ARG A 191 17.79 46.53 19.20
C ARG A 191 18.18 46.19 20.65
N GLY A 192 19.43 46.47 21.01
CA GLY A 192 19.92 46.38 22.40
C GLY A 192 20.35 45.00 22.90
N SER A 193 20.02 43.90 22.21
CA SER A 193 20.42 42.54 22.65
C SER A 193 21.74 42.03 22.05
N GLY A 194 22.26 42.68 21.00
CA GLY A 194 23.37 42.18 20.21
C GLY A 194 22.98 41.16 19.12
N LEU A 195 21.74 40.66 19.09
CA LEU A 195 21.28 39.67 18.08
C LEU A 195 21.13 40.25 16.66
N GLY A 196 21.06 41.58 16.51
CA GLY A 196 20.90 42.21 15.20
C GLY A 196 19.53 41.95 14.59
N ASN A 197 19.49 41.60 13.31
CA ASN A 197 18.25 41.20 12.65
C ASN A 197 17.88 39.78 13.08
N LEU A 198 16.62 39.59 13.47
CA LEU A 198 16.14 38.39 14.13
C LEU A 198 14.82 37.93 13.53
N VAL A 199 14.73 36.64 13.24
CA VAL A 199 13.47 35.93 13.01
C VAL A 199 13.20 35.00 14.19
N ILE A 200 11.96 35.02 14.69
CA ILE A 200 11.45 34.10 15.71
C ILE A 200 10.27 33.35 15.10
N LEU A 201 10.33 32.02 15.13
CA LEU A 201 9.22 31.16 14.76
C LEU A 201 8.63 30.52 16.00
N ASP A 202 7.31 30.64 16.18
CA ASP A 202 6.55 29.84 17.13
C ASP A 202 6.11 28.55 16.44
N HIS A 203 6.40 27.42 17.09
CA HIS A 203 6.04 26.09 16.65
C HIS A 203 5.01 25.48 17.60
N ASP A 204 4.50 24.32 17.22
CA ASP A 204 3.58 23.57 18.06
C ASP A 204 4.24 23.10 19.38
N PHE A 205 3.40 22.70 20.34
CA PHE A 205 3.81 22.16 21.64
C PHE A 205 4.73 23.09 22.46
N GLY A 206 4.71 24.39 22.17
CA GLY A 206 5.48 25.39 22.91
C GLY A 206 6.95 25.47 22.51
N PHE A 207 7.34 24.89 21.36
CA PHE A 207 8.65 25.11 20.79
C PHE A 207 8.76 26.46 20.09
N ARG A 208 9.95 27.04 20.11
CA ARG A 208 10.26 28.29 19.41
C ARG A 208 11.70 28.24 18.91
N THR A 209 11.95 28.80 17.74
CA THR A 209 13.31 28.92 17.18
C THR A 209 13.67 30.37 16.91
N HIS A 210 14.92 30.72 17.22
CA HIS A 210 15.48 32.05 16.96
C HIS A 210 16.58 31.95 15.92
N TYR A 211 16.55 32.85 14.94
CA TYR A 211 17.54 32.98 13.87
C TYR A 211 18.08 34.40 13.85
N ALA A 212 19.30 34.60 14.30
CA ALA A 212 19.88 35.92 14.53
C ALA A 212 21.04 36.24 13.57
N HIS A 213 21.50 37.49 13.65
CA HIS A 213 22.58 38.06 12.83
C HIS A 213 22.27 38.13 11.33
N LEU A 214 20.98 38.07 10.97
CA LEU A 214 20.51 37.98 9.59
C LEU A 214 20.86 39.23 8.76
N SER A 215 20.97 39.09 7.45
CA SER A 215 21.15 40.22 6.52
C SER A 215 19.83 40.69 5.94
N GLU A 216 18.92 39.77 5.62
CA GLU A 216 17.64 40.04 4.96
C GLU A 216 16.56 39.08 5.47
N PHE A 217 15.34 39.58 5.63
CA PHE A 217 14.15 38.78 5.95
C PHE A 217 13.47 38.34 4.65
N LYS A 218 12.99 37.09 4.59
CA LYS A 218 12.18 36.58 3.47
C LYS A 218 10.72 36.34 3.86
N VAL A 219 10.39 36.59 5.12
CA VAL A 219 9.07 36.42 5.70
C VAL A 219 8.72 37.61 6.58
N GLU A 220 7.43 37.78 6.84
CA GLU A 220 6.88 38.85 7.68
C GLU A 220 6.17 38.30 8.92
N GLN A 221 6.00 39.15 9.95
CA GLN A 221 5.30 38.75 11.17
C GLN A 221 3.85 38.32 10.87
N GLY A 222 3.45 37.16 11.41
CA GLY A 222 2.13 36.56 11.21
C GLY A 222 2.04 35.57 10.04
N GLU A 223 3.10 35.45 9.24
CA GLU A 223 3.16 34.48 8.15
C GLU A 223 3.32 33.04 8.66
N PHE A 224 2.65 32.09 8.01
CA PHE A 224 2.84 30.66 8.26
C PHE A 224 3.97 30.13 7.39
N VAL A 225 4.85 29.33 7.97
CA VAL A 225 5.99 28.75 7.26
C VAL A 225 6.02 27.25 7.42
N GLU A 226 6.44 26.56 6.37
CA GLU A 226 6.66 25.12 6.39
C GLU A 226 8.12 24.79 6.71
N LYS A 227 8.34 23.61 7.29
CA LYS A 227 9.69 23.07 7.51
C LYS A 227 10.48 23.07 6.19
N GLY A 228 11.67 23.65 6.24
CA GLY A 228 12.58 23.75 5.10
C GLY A 228 12.35 24.95 4.19
N GLU A 229 11.31 25.75 4.44
CA GLU A 229 11.07 27.01 3.76
C GLU A 229 12.14 28.04 4.08
N VAL A 230 12.52 28.88 3.09
CA VAL A 230 13.55 29.91 3.27
C VAL A 230 12.93 31.13 3.96
N ILE A 231 13.34 31.38 5.20
CA ILE A 231 12.79 32.46 6.04
C ILE A 231 13.65 33.72 6.05
N ALA A 232 14.95 33.59 5.75
CA ALA A 232 15.89 34.70 5.80
C ALA A 232 17.20 34.38 5.07
N LEU A 233 18.07 35.38 4.99
CA LEU A 233 19.47 35.21 4.61
C LEU A 233 20.39 35.49 5.80
N SER A 234 21.42 34.66 5.97
CA SER A 234 22.46 34.84 6.99
C SER A 234 23.20 36.15 6.79
N GLY A 235 23.81 36.66 7.86
CA GLY A 235 24.49 37.95 7.80
C GLY A 235 25.57 38.08 8.86
N ALA A 236 25.82 39.33 9.23
CA ALA A 236 26.73 39.74 10.29
C ALA A 236 26.18 40.95 11.05
N THR A 237 24.86 41.03 11.23
CA THR A 237 24.23 42.16 11.95
C THR A 237 24.27 41.95 13.46
N GLY A 238 24.29 43.03 14.23
CA GLY A 238 24.40 42.95 15.69
C GLY A 238 25.85 42.94 16.19
N ASN A 239 26.10 42.29 17.33
CA ASN A 239 27.40 42.26 17.99
C ASN A 239 28.13 40.95 17.65
N VAL A 240 28.81 40.91 16.51
CA VAL A 240 29.45 39.70 15.98
C VAL A 240 30.87 39.97 15.47
N ASN A 241 31.74 38.97 15.55
CA ASN A 241 33.12 39.04 15.05
C ASN A 241 33.25 38.61 13.58
N GLY A 242 32.17 38.13 12.96
CA GLY A 242 32.15 37.73 11.55
C GLY A 242 30.83 37.07 11.15
N PRO A 243 30.62 36.81 9.84
CA PRO A 243 29.38 36.22 9.35
C PRO A 243 29.12 34.81 9.86
N HIS A 244 27.97 34.63 10.50
CA HIS A 244 27.46 33.35 11.00
C HIS A 244 25.95 33.43 11.25
N LEU A 245 25.33 32.28 11.44
CA LEU A 245 23.97 32.16 11.95
C LEU A 245 24.04 31.79 13.45
N HIS A 246 23.42 32.62 14.29
CA HIS A 246 23.15 32.29 15.69
C HIS A 246 21.76 31.66 15.77
N TYR A 247 21.70 30.42 16.27
CA TYR A 247 20.48 29.62 16.29
C TYR A 247 20.15 29.14 17.70
N GLU A 248 18.92 29.41 18.15
CA GLU A 248 18.42 28.97 19.46
C GLU A 248 17.18 28.10 19.30
N ILE A 249 17.05 27.09 20.17
CA ILE A 249 15.82 26.35 20.37
C ILE A 249 15.31 26.64 21.77
N TRP A 250 14.04 26.97 21.85
CA TRP A 250 13.31 27.21 23.09
C TRP A 250 12.19 26.20 23.22
N HIS A 251 11.93 25.77 24.44
CA HIS A 251 10.70 25.09 24.82
C HIS A 251 10.09 25.83 26.01
N LEU A 252 8.92 26.40 25.79
CA LEU A 252 8.29 27.36 26.70
C LEU A 252 9.27 28.52 27.01
N GLN A 253 9.64 28.71 28.27
CA GLN A 253 10.51 29.80 28.71
C GLN A 253 11.99 29.37 28.84
N ARG A 254 12.35 28.17 28.38
CA ARG A 254 13.68 27.59 28.56
C ARG A 254 14.41 27.44 27.24
N LYS A 255 15.68 27.88 27.20
CA LYS A 255 16.61 27.56 26.10
C LYS A 255 17.11 26.12 26.24
N LEU A 256 16.99 25.37 25.16
CA LEU A 256 17.48 24.00 25.03
C LEU A 256 18.84 23.99 24.34
N ASN A 257 19.55 22.86 24.41
CA ASN A 257 20.75 22.67 23.59
C ASN A 257 20.27 22.38 22.16
N PRO A 258 20.63 23.19 21.15
CA PRO A 258 20.21 22.92 19.78
C PRO A 258 20.87 21.68 19.16
N GLU A 259 22.08 21.29 19.61
CA GLU A 259 22.88 20.25 18.93
C GLU A 259 22.16 18.91 18.77
N PRO A 260 21.48 18.33 19.78
CA PRO A 260 20.72 17.08 19.62
C PRO A 260 19.60 17.16 18.58
N PHE A 261 19.05 18.34 18.31
CA PHE A 261 17.98 18.53 17.34
C PHE A 261 18.49 18.66 15.90
N LEU A 262 19.75 19.09 15.71
CA LEU A 262 20.31 19.33 14.37
C LEU A 262 20.44 18.04 13.56
N ASP A 263 20.78 16.94 14.21
CA ASP A 263 20.96 15.63 13.57
C ASP A 263 19.75 14.70 13.78
N TRP A 264 18.72 15.14 14.51
CA TRP A 264 17.54 14.33 14.79
C TRP A 264 16.69 14.14 13.53
N SER A 265 16.40 12.89 13.21
CA SER A 265 15.72 12.44 12.01
C SER A 265 15.00 11.11 12.27
N LEU A 266 14.37 10.54 11.24
CA LEU A 266 13.67 9.26 11.38
C LEU A 266 14.60 8.09 11.75
N SER A 267 15.83 8.07 11.22
CA SER A 267 16.79 6.98 11.45
C SER A 267 17.40 6.94 12.85
N ASN A 268 17.39 8.08 13.56
CA ASN A 268 17.91 8.22 14.92
C ASN A 268 16.85 8.85 15.84
N TYR A 269 15.60 8.44 15.64
CA TYR A 269 14.44 9.05 16.26
C TYR A 269 14.50 9.08 17.79
N ASP A 270 15.04 8.02 18.41
CA ASP A 270 15.05 7.89 19.87
C ASP A 270 16.17 8.69 20.56
N GLU A 271 17.22 9.08 19.82
CA GLU A 271 18.40 9.74 20.40
C GLU A 271 18.07 11.09 21.06
N LEU A 272 17.09 11.83 20.51
CA LEU A 272 16.72 13.13 21.07
C LEU A 272 16.13 12.98 22.48
N PHE A 273 15.34 11.93 22.71
CA PHE A 273 14.66 11.72 23.99
C PHE A 273 15.66 11.38 25.11
N GLU A 274 16.73 10.67 24.77
CA GLU A 274 17.82 10.36 25.68
C GLU A 274 18.68 11.60 25.97
N LYS A 275 18.97 12.41 24.94
CA LYS A 275 19.88 13.56 25.03
C LYS A 275 19.23 14.80 25.65
N GLU A 276 17.91 14.96 25.58
CA GLU A 276 17.20 16.14 26.06
C GLU A 276 16.07 15.81 27.07
N GLY A 277 16.44 15.44 28.29
CA GLY A 277 15.47 15.10 29.34
C GLY A 277 14.66 16.25 29.95
N ARG A 278 14.86 17.51 29.52
CA ARG A 278 14.14 18.67 30.10
C ARG A 278 12.72 18.84 29.55
N VAL A 279 12.40 18.17 28.45
CA VAL A 279 11.07 18.14 27.83
C VAL A 279 10.33 16.89 28.32
N LYS A 280 9.03 17.01 28.61
CA LYS A 280 8.19 15.87 29.01
C LYS A 280 7.72 15.09 27.78
N TRP A 281 8.64 14.35 27.15
CA TRP A 281 8.43 13.70 25.86
C TRP A 281 7.21 12.75 25.83
N GLU A 282 7.00 11.94 26.86
CA GLU A 282 5.84 11.03 26.94
C GLU A 282 4.50 11.79 26.82
N SER A 283 4.38 12.91 27.53
CA SER A 283 3.17 13.73 27.51
C SER A 283 2.96 14.39 26.15
N LEU A 284 4.05 14.80 25.50
CA LEU A 284 4.02 15.42 24.18
C LEU A 284 3.67 14.39 23.10
N ALA A 285 4.32 13.24 23.12
CA ALA A 285 4.09 12.13 22.20
C ALA A 285 2.62 11.67 22.26
N LYS A 286 2.04 11.59 23.46
CA LYS A 286 0.60 11.34 23.63
C LYS A 286 -0.27 12.38 22.93
N GLY A 287 0.09 13.67 23.02
CA GLY A 287 -0.63 14.74 22.33
C GLY A 287 -0.53 14.65 20.81
N ILE A 288 0.64 14.29 20.28
CA ILE A 288 0.85 14.06 18.84
C ILE A 288 0.06 12.84 18.37
N SER A 289 0.13 11.72 19.09
CA SER A 289 -0.63 10.51 18.78
C SER A 289 -2.13 10.77 18.68
N GLN A 290 -2.69 11.53 19.63
CA GLN A 290 -4.10 11.94 19.57
C GLN A 290 -4.43 12.77 18.31
N ARG A 291 -3.54 13.67 17.90
CA ARG A 291 -3.71 14.46 16.67
C ARG A 291 -3.59 13.60 15.42
N ALA A 292 -2.65 12.66 15.39
CA ALA A 292 -2.47 11.69 14.31
C ALA A 292 -3.75 10.86 14.10
N GLN A 293 -4.32 10.31 15.18
CA GLN A 293 -5.57 9.54 15.13
C GLN A 293 -6.78 10.33 14.63
N VAL A 294 -6.82 11.64 14.87
CA VAL A 294 -7.89 12.50 14.33
C VAL A 294 -7.70 12.71 12.84
N LEU A 295 -6.48 13.00 12.40
CA LEU A 295 -6.15 13.19 10.99
C LEU A 295 -6.40 11.92 10.17
N GLU A 296 -5.99 10.76 10.70
CA GLU A 296 -6.24 9.47 10.06
C GLU A 296 -7.75 9.22 9.87
N ARG A 297 -8.57 9.46 10.89
CA ARG A 297 -10.03 9.35 10.77
C ARG A 297 -10.63 10.27 9.72
N GLN A 298 -10.10 11.49 9.59
CA GLN A 298 -10.54 12.44 8.56
C GLN A 298 -10.14 11.97 7.16
N LEU A 299 -8.90 11.49 6.99
CA LEU A 299 -8.41 10.94 5.72
C LEU A 299 -9.22 9.71 5.30
N SER A 300 -9.50 8.79 6.21
CA SER A 300 -10.32 7.61 5.95
C SER A 300 -11.76 7.96 5.56
N ALA A 301 -12.35 8.99 6.19
CA ALA A 301 -13.68 9.47 5.83
C ALA A 301 -13.73 10.08 4.42
N MET A 302 -12.70 10.83 4.01
CA MET A 302 -12.61 11.39 2.66
C MET A 302 -12.31 10.33 1.58
N GLY A 303 -11.55 9.28 1.93
CA GLY A 303 -11.27 8.16 1.04
C GLY A 303 -12.52 7.36 0.68
N HIS A 304 -13.47 7.22 1.61
CA HIS A 304 -14.73 6.52 1.34
C HIS A 304 -15.61 7.28 0.34
N ASP A 305 -15.71 8.61 0.46
CA ASP A 305 -16.56 9.49 -0.37
C ASP A 305 -16.09 9.58 -1.85
N SER A 306 -14.83 9.23 -2.11
CA SER A 306 -14.26 9.20 -3.47
C SER A 306 -14.38 7.86 -4.20
N SER A 307 -14.83 6.81 -3.50
CA SER A 307 -15.04 5.46 -4.08
C SER A 307 -16.49 5.19 -4.51
N GLU A 308 -17.41 6.11 -4.22
CA GLU A 308 -18.84 6.00 -4.55
C GLU A 308 -19.29 6.83 -5.78
N ASN A 309 -18.37 7.49 -6.50
CA ASN A 309 -18.66 8.24 -7.73
C ASN A 309 -18.05 7.62 -9.00
#